data_AF-A0A0F9NV52-F1
#
_entry.id   AF-A0A0F9NV52-F1
#
_cell.length_a   1.000
_cell.length_b   1.000
_cell.length_c   1.000
_cell.angle_alpha   90.00
_cell.angle_beta   90.00
_cell.angle_gamma   90.00
#
_symmetry.space_group_name_H-M   'P 1'
#
loop_
_entity.id
_entity.type
_entity.pdbx_description
1 polymer ?
#
loop_
_entity_poly.entity_id
_entity_poly.type
_entity_poly.pdbx_seq_one_letter_code
_entity_poly.pdbx_strand_id
1 'polypeptide(L)'
;MAEVVRVIGLRELAIKLNGMADAVAGNRRLMGEIGLFIRTEILTRTADGKDVDGDPFEPYSAPYAKWREKEGWPTADVDLFFTGSMLSALTYDETPE
;
A
#
# COMPACT_ATOMS: atom_id res chain seq x y z
N MET A 1 34.48 0.36 29.75
CA MET A 1 34.92 -0.48 28.61
C MET A 1 33.75 -1.19 27.92
N ALA A 2 32.81 -1.82 28.64
CA ALA A 2 31.69 -2.58 28.04
C ALA A 2 30.61 -1.72 27.33
N GLU A 3 30.33 -0.51 27.83
CA GLU A 3 29.28 0.37 27.28
C GLU A 3 29.66 1.01 25.93
N VAL A 4 30.92 1.43 25.79
CA VAL A 4 31.47 2.01 24.56
C VAL A 4 31.47 1.02 23.40
N VAL A 5 31.78 -0.26 23.66
CA VAL A 5 31.74 -1.33 22.64
C VAL A 5 30.32 -1.61 22.14
N ARG A 6 29.32 -1.54 23.03
CA ARG A 6 27.90 -1.73 22.69
C ARG A 6 27.37 -0.61 21.77
N VAL A 7 27.78 0.63 22.02
CA VAL A 7 27.41 1.80 21.20
C VAL A 7 28.05 1.76 19.80
N ILE A 8 29.31 1.30 19.70
CA ILE A 8 30.01 1.13 18.41
C ILE A 8 29.30 0.06 17.55
N GLY A 9 28.92 -1.08 18.15
CA GLY A 9 28.21 -2.15 17.43
C GLY A 9 26.86 -1.71 16.87
N LEU A 10 26.10 -0.88 17.61
CA LEU A 10 24.83 -0.32 17.14
C LEU A 10 25.03 0.66 15.97
N ARG A 11 26.10 1.46 15.99
CA ARG A 11 26.43 2.40 14.92
C ARG A 11 26.82 1.67 13.63
N GLU A 12 27.64 0.62 13.74
CA GLU A 12 28.01 -0.21 12.58
C GLU A 12 26.79 -0.92 11.98
N LEU A 13 25.87 -1.40 12.82
CA LEU A 13 24.63 -2.02 12.37
C LEU A 13 23.75 -1.02 11.59
N ALA A 14 23.59 0.20 12.11
CA ALA A 14 22.83 1.25 11.43
C ALA A 14 23.43 1.60 10.06
N ILE A 15 24.76 1.69 9.94
CA ILE A 15 25.44 1.94 8.67
C ILE A 15 25.17 0.81 7.67
N LYS A 16 25.24 -0.45 8.10
CA LYS A 16 24.95 -1.61 7.24
C LYS A 16 23.49 -1.63 6.79
N LEU A 17 22.55 -1.36 7.69
CA LEU A 17 21.13 -1.28 7.38
C LEU A 17 20.84 -0.17 6.35
N ASN A 18 21.43 1.01 6.53
CA ASN A 18 21.30 2.09 5.56
C ASN A 18 21.90 1.70 4.21
N GLY A 19 23.09 1.10 4.18
CA GLY A 19 23.69 0.63 2.93
C GLY A 19 22.87 -0.45 2.22
N MET A 20 22.17 -1.32 2.97
CA MET A 20 21.21 -2.27 2.40
C MET A 20 19.97 -1.58 1.86
N ALA A 21 19.43 -0.59 2.58
CA ALA A 21 18.30 0.20 2.12
C ALA A 21 18.64 0.95 0.83
N ASP A 22 19.82 1.57 0.75
CA ASP A 22 20.31 2.27 -0.43
C ASP A 22 20.52 1.30 -1.61
N ALA A 23 21.08 0.11 -1.36
CA ALA A 23 21.27 -0.91 -2.40
C ALA A 23 19.94 -1.44 -2.95
N VAL A 24 18.93 -1.57 -2.09
CA VAL A 24 17.57 -1.96 -2.47
C VAL A 24 16.90 -0.83 -3.26
N ALA A 25 16.94 0.41 -2.77
CA ALA A 25 16.35 1.58 -3.43
C ALA A 25 17.01 1.90 -4.78
N GLY A 26 18.33 1.71 -4.90
CA GLY A 26 19.07 1.91 -6.14
C GLY A 26 18.86 0.80 -7.18
N ASN A 27 18.23 -0.32 -6.81
CA ASN A 27 17.94 -1.42 -7.72
C ASN A 27 16.56 -1.26 -8.35
N ARG A 28 16.53 -0.54 -9.47
CA ARG A 28 15.32 -0.26 -10.26
C ARG A 28 14.47 -1.51 -10.55
N ARG A 29 15.10 -2.63 -10.93
CA ARG A 29 14.38 -3.89 -11.19
C ARG A 29 13.68 -4.41 -9.94
N LEU A 30 14.39 -4.45 -8.82
CA LEU A 30 13.83 -4.89 -7.54
C LEU A 30 12.69 -3.96 -7.08
N MET A 31 12.86 -2.65 -7.22
CA MET A 31 11.81 -1.66 -6.93
C MET A 31 10.58 -1.88 -7.80
N GLY A 32 10.76 -2.17 -9.09
CA GLY A 32 9.66 -2.49 -10.00
C GLY A 32 8.91 -3.77 -9.59
N GLU A 33 9.64 -4.82 -9.19
CA GLU A 33 9.03 -6.06 -8.68
C GLU A 33 8.25 -5.83 -7.38
N ILE A 34 8.79 -5.03 -6.45
CA ILE A 34 8.11 -4.63 -5.20
C ILE A 34 6.85 -3.81 -5.50
N GLY A 35 6.94 -2.82 -6.40
CA GLY A 35 5.80 -2.00 -6.80
C GLY A 35 4.66 -2.83 -7.42
N LEU A 36 5.00 -3.79 -8.28
CA LEU A 36 4.03 -4.72 -8.86
C LEU A 36 3.37 -5.61 -7.78
N PHE A 37 4.15 -6.12 -6.83
CA PHE A 37 3.64 -6.92 -5.72
C PHE A 37 2.65 -6.12 -4.86
N ILE A 38 3.04 -4.92 -4.42
CA ILE A 38 2.19 -4.05 -3.60
C ILE A 38 0.91 -3.68 -4.36
N ARG A 39 1.02 -3.33 -5.64
CA ARG A 39 -0.15 -3.06 -6.49
C ARG A 39 -1.10 -4.24 -6.53
N THR A 40 -0.57 -5.46 -6.70
CA THR A 40 -1.38 -6.68 -6.76
C THR A 40 -2.09 -6.94 -5.44
N GLU A 41 -1.41 -6.76 -4.30
CA GLU A 41 -2.02 -6.89 -2.98
C GLU A 41 -3.17 -5.90 -2.78
N ILE A 42 -2.97 -4.62 -3.14
CA ILE A 42 -4.01 -3.59 -3.06
C ILE A 42 -5.22 -3.97 -3.92
N LEU A 43 -4.99 -4.43 -5.16
CA LEU A 43 -6.06 -4.85 -6.06
C LEU A 43 -6.84 -6.03 -5.48
N THR A 44 -6.14 -7.05 -4.98
CA THR A 44 -6.74 -8.27 -4.42
C THR A 44 -7.59 -7.96 -3.20
N ARG A 45 -7.04 -7.27 -2.20
CA ARG A 45 -7.80 -6.96 -0.97
C ARG A 45 -9.02 -6.09 -1.23
N THR A 46 -8.90 -5.14 -2.16
CA THR A 46 -10.03 -4.27 -2.52
C THR A 46 -11.11 -5.06 -3.26
N ALA A 47 -10.74 -5.96 -4.17
CA ALA A 47 -11.69 -6.83 -4.86
C ALA A 47 -12.42 -7.77 -3.88
N ASP A 48 -11.75 -8.17 -2.81
CA ASP A 48 -12.32 -8.94 -1.70
C ASP A 48 -13.20 -8.10 -0.74
N GLY A 49 -13.32 -6.79 -0.96
CA GLY A 49 -14.08 -5.89 -0.09
C GLY A 49 -13.39 -5.60 1.25
N LYS A 50 -12.07 -5.73 1.33
CA LYS A 50 -11.27 -5.52 2.54
C LYS A 50 -10.46 -4.23 2.48
N ASP A 51 -10.33 -3.58 3.64
CA ASP A 51 -9.56 -2.36 3.83
C ASP A 51 -8.04 -2.62 4.02
N VAL A 52 -7.32 -1.61 4.50
CA VAL A 52 -5.87 -1.67 4.69
C VAL A 52 -5.44 -2.56 5.86
N ASP A 53 -6.32 -2.74 6.84
CA ASP A 53 -6.12 -3.56 8.03
C ASP A 53 -6.63 -5.01 7.81
N GLY A 54 -7.35 -5.22 6.71
CA GLY A 54 -7.91 -6.50 6.29
C GLY A 54 -9.35 -6.73 6.73
N ASP A 55 -9.96 -5.73 7.36
CA ASP A 55 -11.36 -5.75 7.79
C ASP A 55 -12.29 -5.43 6.61
N PRO A 56 -13.56 -5.88 6.63
CA PRO A 56 -14.53 -5.47 5.62
C PRO A 56 -14.69 -3.95 5.58
N PHE A 57 -14.84 -3.38 4.38
CA PHE A 57 -15.09 -1.93 4.26
C PHE A 57 -16.31 -1.50 5.09
N GLU A 58 -16.17 -0.36 5.76
CA GLU A 58 -17.29 0.24 6.47
C GLU A 58 -18.42 0.57 5.47
N PRO A 59 -19.68 0.20 5.78
CA PRO A 59 -20.80 0.51 4.90
C PRO A 59 -20.95 2.02 4.74
N TYR A 60 -21.50 2.43 3.59
CA TYR A 60 -21.82 3.83 3.37
C TYR A 60 -22.77 4.36 4.45
N SER A 61 -22.56 5.62 4.85
CA SER A 61 -23.52 6.31 5.70
C SER A 61 -24.92 6.26 5.10
N ALA A 62 -25.95 6.13 5.95
CA ALA A 62 -27.32 6.00 5.49
C ALA A 62 -27.79 7.12 4.54
N PRO A 63 -27.42 8.41 4.72
CA PRO A 63 -27.76 9.46 3.75
C PRO A 63 -27.13 9.23 2.38
N TYR A 64 -25.87 8.80 2.35
CA TYR A 64 -25.14 8.60 1.09
C TYR A 64 -25.59 7.34 0.37
N ALA A 65 -25.89 6.25 1.11
CA ALA A 65 -26.47 5.05 0.55
C ALA A 65 -27.82 5.32 -0.13
N LYS A 66 -28.69 6.13 0.49
CA LYS A 66 -29.98 6.55 -0.12
C LYS A 66 -29.79 7.38 -1.39
N TRP A 67 -28.79 8.27 -1.40
CA TRP A 67 -28.47 9.05 -2.59
C TRP A 67 -27.96 8.14 -3.71
N ARG A 68 -27.02 7.21 -3.42
CA ARG A 68 -26.52 6.19 -4.36
C ARG A 68 -27.65 5.35 -4.96
N GLU A 69 -28.54 4.83 -4.12
CA GLU A 69 -29.69 4.04 -4.55
C GLU A 69 -30.60 4.81 -5.51
N LYS A 70 -30.85 6.11 -5.21
CA LYS A 70 -31.63 6.99 -6.07
C LYS A 70 -30.98 7.21 -7.45
N GLU A 71 -29.66 7.27 -7.51
CA GLU A 71 -28.89 7.37 -8.76
C GLU A 71 -28.75 6.01 -9.49
N GLY A 72 -29.32 4.93 -8.93
CA GLY A 72 -29.26 3.58 -9.49
C GLY A 72 -27.91 2.89 -9.27
N TRP A 73 -27.11 3.35 -8.30
CA TRP A 73 -25.79 2.81 -8.01
C TRP A 73 -25.85 1.76 -6.88
N PRO A 74 -25.01 0.72 -6.93
CA PRO A 74 -24.94 -0.27 -5.86
C PRO A 74 -24.66 0.37 -4.49
N THR A 75 -25.17 -0.20 -3.40
CA THR A 75 -24.96 0.33 -2.04
C THR A 75 -24.26 -0.66 -1.11
N ALA A 76 -24.17 -1.93 -1.52
CA ALA A 76 -23.62 -3.01 -0.71
C ALA A 76 -22.10 -2.89 -0.53
N ASP A 77 -21.37 -2.67 -1.62
CA ASP A 77 -19.90 -2.67 -1.60
C ASP A 77 -19.32 -1.45 -2.34
N VAL A 78 -18.15 -1.01 -1.86
CA VAL A 78 -17.31 -0.05 -2.57
C VAL A 78 -16.63 -0.79 -3.73
N ASP A 79 -17.26 -0.80 -4.89
CA ASP A 79 -16.63 -1.33 -6.10
C ASP A 79 -15.75 -0.26 -6.77
N LEU A 80 -14.44 -0.30 -6.50
CA LEU A 80 -13.45 0.59 -7.12
C LEU A 80 -13.14 0.25 -8.60
N PHE A 81 -13.71 -0.82 -9.15
CA PHE A 81 -13.76 -1.09 -10.59
C PHE A 81 -14.96 -0.42 -11.25
N PHE A 82 -16.09 -0.26 -10.55
CA PHE A 82 -17.35 0.27 -11.10
C PHE A 82 -17.32 1.77 -11.40
N THR A 83 -16.77 2.60 -10.50
CA THR A 83 -16.67 4.05 -10.72
C THR A 83 -15.28 4.48 -11.17
N GLY A 84 -15.15 4.83 -12.46
CA GLY A 84 -13.98 5.53 -13.00
C GLY A 84 -12.68 4.71 -13.06
N SER A 85 -12.76 3.39 -12.82
CA SER A 85 -11.60 2.49 -12.82
C SER A 85 -10.47 3.00 -11.92
N MET A 86 -10.80 3.45 -10.70
CA MET A 86 -9.80 3.97 -9.73
C MET A 86 -8.67 2.97 -9.50
N LEU A 87 -8.98 1.67 -9.46
CA LEU A 87 -7.96 0.62 -9.37
C LEU A 87 -7.08 0.48 -10.62
N SER A 88 -7.62 0.77 -11.80
CA SER A 88 -6.83 0.77 -13.05
C SER A 88 -5.90 1.99 -13.13
N ALA A 89 -6.20 3.07 -12.41
CA ALA A 89 -5.32 4.22 -12.27
C ALA A 89 -4.16 3.99 -11.30
N LEU A 90 -4.12 2.85 -10.60
CA LEU A 90 -3.02 2.53 -9.70
C LEU A 90 -1.75 2.23 -10.50
N THR A 91 -0.81 3.16 -10.47
CA THR A 91 0.53 3.02 -11.04
C THR A 91 1.57 2.95 -9.92
N TYR A 92 2.76 2.45 -10.24
CA TYR A 92 3.93 2.57 -9.38
C TYR A 92 5.06 3.19 -10.19
N ASP A 93 5.92 3.95 -9.52
CA ASP A 93 7.17 4.44 -10.08
C ASP A 93 8.35 3.74 -9.39
N GLU A 94 9.41 3.56 -10.15
CA GLU A 94 10.66 2.91 -9.74
C GLU A 94 11.79 3.93 -9.49
N THR A 95 11.53 5.23 -9.71
CA THR A 95 12.45 6.29 -9.28
C THR A 95 12.20 6.71 -7.83
N PRO A 96 13.24 6.77 -6.98
CA PRO A 96 13.19 7.49 -5.72
C PRO A 96 12.90 8.98 -5.97
N GLU A 97 11.98 9.58 -5.20
CA GLU A 97 11.79 11.05 -5.15
C GLU A 97 12.97 11.77 -4.49
#